data_AF-A0A969YP69-F1
#
_entry.id   AF-A0A969YP69-F1
#
_cell.length_a   1.000
_cell.length_b   1.000
_cell.length_c   1.000
_cell.angle_alpha   90.00
_cell.angle_beta   90.00
_cell.angle_gamma   90.00
#
_symmetry.space_group_name_H-M   'P 1'
#
loop_
_entity.id
_entity.type
_entity.pdbx_description
1 polymer ?
#
loop_
_entity_poly.entity_id
_entity_poly.type
_entity_poly.pdbx_seq_one_letter_code
_entity_poly.pdbx_strand_id
1 'polypeptide(L)'
;GDPPKPKLVFFFDEAHLLFDDTPRALLEKIEVVVRLIRSKGVGVYFVTQNPLDLPQTVLGQLGNRVQHALRAFTPRDQKAVRAAAETFRTSGELDVARVISELGVGEALISTLDEKGMPNVVERALVYPPASRIAPLSVEERRRVVERSMVYGYYERMIDRESAYEKLRERLPVQGESVERELPAGGARRTPARSQSGDLFGAFAKSAAHAIGSQIGRQIIRGVLGSLFGGRR
;
A
#
# COMPACT_ATOMS: atom_id res chain seq x y z
N GLY A 1 -24.85 12.19 15.16
CA GLY A 1 -23.85 11.65 14.23
C GLY A 1 -24.33 10.31 13.78
N ASP A 2 -25.24 10.31 12.83
CA ASP A 2 -25.69 9.13 12.08
C ASP A 2 -26.41 9.69 10.86
N PRO A 3 -25.65 10.26 9.90
CA PRO A 3 -26.28 10.71 8.67
C PRO A 3 -26.89 9.49 7.95
N PRO A 4 -28.00 9.65 7.22
CA PRO A 4 -28.65 8.55 6.52
C PRO A 4 -27.73 7.86 5.49
N LYS A 5 -26.66 8.54 5.08
CA LYS A 5 -25.58 7.96 4.28
C LYS A 5 -24.22 8.42 4.82
N PRO A 6 -23.18 7.57 4.80
CA PRO A 6 -21.83 7.99 5.15
C PRO A 6 -21.36 9.08 4.18
N LYS A 7 -20.63 10.07 4.71
CA LYS A 7 -19.97 11.13 3.93
C LYS A 7 -18.73 10.61 3.21
N LEU A 8 -18.07 9.61 3.80
CA LEU A 8 -16.85 8.99 3.30
C LEU A 8 -16.80 7.54 3.76
N VAL A 9 -16.25 6.66 2.93
CA VAL A 9 -16.02 5.25 3.27
C VAL A 9 -14.59 4.89 2.90
N PHE A 10 -13.85 4.35 3.86
CA PHE A 10 -12.53 3.77 3.62
C PHE A 10 -12.64 2.26 3.52
N PHE A 11 -12.04 1.71 2.48
CA PHE A 11 -11.81 0.27 2.31
C PHE A 11 -10.32 0.03 2.45
N PHE A 12 -9.94 -0.80 3.41
CA PHE A 12 -8.58 -1.27 3.58
C PHE A 12 -8.52 -2.70 3.08
N ASP A 13 -8.02 -2.87 1.87
CA ASP A 13 -7.75 -4.18 1.29
C ASP A 13 -6.44 -4.74 1.86
N GLU A 14 -6.38 -6.06 2.01
CA GLU A 14 -5.32 -6.75 2.75
C GLU A 14 -5.00 -6.10 4.10
N ALA A 15 -6.07 -5.87 4.88
CA ALA A 15 -6.03 -5.13 6.13
C ALA A 15 -5.04 -5.68 7.16
N HIS A 16 -4.66 -6.95 7.09
CA HIS A 16 -3.66 -7.56 7.96
C HIS A 16 -2.32 -6.80 7.95
N LEU A 17 -1.94 -6.21 6.80
CA LEU A 17 -0.73 -5.41 6.64
C LEU A 17 -0.71 -4.14 7.52
N LEU A 18 -1.87 -3.66 7.97
CA LEU A 18 -1.96 -2.51 8.87
C LEU A 18 -1.70 -2.89 10.33
N PHE A 19 -1.70 -4.17 10.66
CA PHE A 19 -1.65 -4.68 12.02
C PHE A 19 -0.43 -5.58 12.27
N ASP A 20 0.13 -6.18 11.22
CA ASP A 20 1.39 -6.95 11.29
C ASP A 20 2.55 -6.07 11.79
N ASP A 21 3.30 -6.59 12.77
CA ASP A 21 4.46 -5.93 13.42
C ASP A 21 4.22 -4.47 13.84
N THR A 22 2.95 -4.11 14.08
CA THR A 22 2.57 -2.72 14.28
C THR A 22 2.84 -2.29 15.73
N PRO A 23 3.53 -1.16 15.96
CA PRO A 23 3.77 -0.67 17.31
C PRO A 23 2.46 -0.49 18.09
N ARG A 24 2.45 -0.87 19.37
CA ARG A 24 1.26 -0.79 20.24
C ARG A 24 0.59 0.59 20.21
N ALA A 25 1.38 1.66 20.19
CA ALA A 25 0.86 3.03 20.14
C ALA A 25 0.07 3.34 18.83
N LEU A 26 0.41 2.70 17.72
CA LEU A 26 -0.31 2.84 16.45
C LEU A 26 -1.61 2.01 16.48
N LEU A 27 -1.58 0.78 17.00
CA LEU A 27 -2.77 -0.04 17.22
C LEU A 27 -3.82 0.69 18.07
N GLU A 28 -3.41 1.23 19.21
CA GLU A 28 -4.30 1.98 20.12
C GLU A 28 -4.92 3.21 19.41
N LYS A 29 -4.16 3.89 18.56
CA LYS A 29 -4.69 5.00 17.76
C LYS A 29 -5.71 4.53 16.72
N ILE A 30 -5.44 3.44 16.01
CA ILE A 30 -6.37 2.88 15.02
C ILE A 30 -7.68 2.49 15.71
N GLU A 31 -7.64 1.85 16.87
CA GLU A 31 -8.83 1.49 17.64
C GLU A 31 -9.66 2.74 18.02
N VAL A 32 -9.00 3.78 18.54
CA VAL A 32 -9.65 5.05 18.88
C VAL A 32 -10.31 5.67 17.65
N VAL A 33 -9.61 5.67 16.51
CA VAL A 33 -10.14 6.19 15.24
C VAL A 33 -11.37 5.40 14.84
N VAL A 34 -11.30 4.07 14.73
CA VAL A 34 -12.44 3.22 14.34
C VAL A 34 -13.67 3.48 15.21
N ARG A 35 -13.49 3.67 16.52
CA ARG A 35 -14.58 3.99 17.44
C ARG A 35 -15.18 5.40 17.21
N LEU A 36 -14.35 6.41 17.01
CA LEU A 36 -14.81 7.81 16.93
C LEU A 36 -15.40 8.18 15.57
N ILE A 37 -14.86 7.63 14.49
CA ILE A 37 -15.19 8.05 13.12
C ILE A 37 -16.65 7.77 12.73
N ARG A 38 -17.29 6.77 13.34
CA ARG A 38 -18.70 6.43 13.09
C ARG A 38 -19.59 7.65 13.33
N SER A 39 -19.37 8.35 14.46
CA SER A 39 -20.13 9.56 14.83
C SER A 39 -19.94 10.74 13.86
N LYS A 40 -18.88 10.71 13.03
CA LYS A 40 -18.57 11.72 12.02
C LYS A 40 -19.15 11.39 10.64
N GLY A 41 -19.85 10.25 10.52
CA GLY A 41 -20.41 9.79 9.26
C GLY A 41 -19.35 9.20 8.33
N VAL A 42 -18.29 8.62 8.88
CA VAL A 42 -17.26 7.93 8.10
C VAL A 42 -17.34 6.44 8.38
N GLY A 43 -17.44 5.64 7.32
CA GLY A 43 -17.41 4.18 7.38
C GLY A 43 -15.99 3.63 7.17
N VAL A 44 -15.65 2.54 7.86
CA VAL A 44 -14.40 1.79 7.64
C VAL A 44 -14.74 0.32 7.43
N TYR A 45 -14.15 -0.25 6.38
CA TYR A 45 -14.25 -1.66 6.03
C TYR A 45 -12.84 -2.24 5.95
N PHE A 46 -12.58 -3.29 6.72
CA PHE A 46 -11.35 -4.07 6.64
C PHE A 46 -11.63 -5.33 5.84
N VAL A 47 -10.87 -5.53 4.76
CA VAL A 47 -10.97 -6.71 3.90
C VAL A 47 -9.70 -7.52 4.13
N THR A 48 -9.87 -8.78 4.55
CA THR A 48 -8.77 -9.70 4.84
C THR A 48 -9.17 -11.12 4.46
N GLN A 49 -8.17 -11.95 4.17
CA GLN A 49 -8.39 -13.37 3.87
C GLN A 49 -8.76 -14.18 5.12
N ASN A 50 -8.21 -13.82 6.28
CA ASN A 50 -8.44 -14.53 7.53
C ASN A 50 -8.81 -13.54 8.66
N PRO A 51 -9.93 -13.78 9.37
CA PRO A 51 -10.34 -12.91 10.48
C PRO A 51 -9.31 -12.87 11.63
N LEU A 52 -8.51 -13.93 11.81
CA LEU A 52 -7.50 -14.00 12.88
C LEU A 52 -6.36 -13.00 12.70
N ASP A 53 -6.20 -12.44 11.50
CA ASP A 53 -5.16 -11.47 11.21
C ASP A 53 -5.57 -10.04 11.65
N LEU A 54 -6.80 -9.86 12.15
CA LEU A 54 -7.26 -8.60 12.74
C LEU A 54 -7.28 -8.68 14.27
N PRO A 55 -6.83 -7.63 14.99
CA PRO A 55 -6.93 -7.58 16.45
C PRO A 55 -8.38 -7.73 16.94
N GLN A 56 -8.59 -8.49 18.01
CA GLN A 56 -9.93 -8.71 18.58
C GLN A 56 -10.63 -7.42 19.01
N THR A 57 -9.86 -6.45 19.51
CA THR A 57 -10.33 -5.11 19.87
C THR A 57 -10.94 -4.39 18.67
N VAL A 58 -10.31 -4.49 17.49
CA VAL A 58 -10.82 -3.93 16.23
C VAL A 58 -12.02 -4.73 15.75
N LEU A 59 -11.92 -6.06 15.70
CA LEU A 59 -13.03 -6.94 15.29
C LEU A 59 -14.30 -6.70 16.12
N GLY A 60 -14.17 -6.42 17.42
CA GLY A 60 -15.29 -6.11 18.30
C GLY A 60 -15.96 -4.77 18.02
N GLN A 61 -15.29 -3.84 17.33
CA GLN A 61 -15.89 -2.57 16.89
C GLN A 61 -16.60 -2.69 15.53
N LEU A 62 -16.38 -3.76 14.78
CA LEU A 62 -16.96 -3.96 13.46
C LEU A 62 -18.34 -4.62 13.58
N GLY A 63 -19.37 -3.84 13.28
CA GLY A 63 -20.77 -4.27 13.36
C GLY A 63 -21.28 -5.01 12.13
N ASN A 64 -20.99 -4.49 10.93
CA ASN A 64 -21.37 -5.13 9.67
C ASN A 64 -20.34 -6.22 9.32
N ARG A 65 -20.81 -7.39 8.91
CA ARG A 65 -19.98 -8.55 8.57
C ARG A 65 -20.44 -9.17 7.26
N VAL A 66 -19.46 -9.46 6.41
CA VAL A 66 -19.61 -10.23 5.17
C VAL A 66 -18.50 -11.27 5.16
N GLN A 67 -18.86 -12.54 5.29
CA GLN A 67 -17.92 -13.65 5.34
C GLN A 67 -18.12 -14.55 4.13
N HIS A 68 -17.11 -14.61 3.27
CA HIS A 68 -17.04 -15.59 2.20
C HIS A 68 -16.52 -16.95 2.70
N ALA A 69 -16.51 -17.94 1.82
CA ALA A 69 -16.01 -19.27 2.11
C ALA A 69 -14.58 -19.25 2.69
N LEU A 70 -14.38 -19.97 3.79
CA LEU A 70 -13.05 -20.26 4.34
C LEU A 70 -12.78 -21.75 4.17
N ARG A 71 -11.64 -22.09 3.58
CA ARG A 71 -11.26 -23.49 3.37
C ARG A 71 -10.45 -23.98 4.56
N ALA A 72 -11.03 -24.89 5.33
CA ALA A 72 -10.38 -25.44 6.52
C ALA A 72 -9.57 -26.71 6.23
N PHE A 73 -8.29 -26.57 5.87
CA PHE A 73 -7.39 -27.71 5.67
C PHE A 73 -6.44 -27.93 6.85
N THR A 74 -6.06 -26.85 7.54
CA THR A 74 -5.12 -26.88 8.65
C THR A 74 -5.82 -26.58 9.99
N PRO A 75 -5.20 -26.91 11.13
CA PRO A 75 -5.71 -26.50 12.43
C PRO A 75 -5.86 -24.97 12.59
N ARG A 76 -5.01 -24.18 11.93
CA ARG A 76 -5.13 -22.71 11.92
C ARG A 76 -6.41 -22.29 11.19
N ASP A 77 -6.70 -22.89 10.04
CA ASP A 77 -7.90 -22.57 9.28
C ASP A 77 -9.18 -22.95 10.02
N GLN A 78 -9.18 -24.09 10.72
CA GLN A 78 -10.31 -24.47 11.58
C GLN A 78 -10.53 -23.49 12.73
N LYS A 79 -9.46 -22.90 13.28
CA LYS A 79 -9.59 -21.81 14.26
C LYS A 79 -10.14 -20.55 13.61
N ALA A 80 -9.74 -20.24 12.38
CA ALA A 80 -10.26 -19.10 11.63
C ALA A 80 -11.77 -19.24 11.35
N VAL A 81 -12.22 -20.42 10.92
CA VAL A 81 -13.64 -20.72 10.72
C VAL A 81 -14.43 -20.53 12.02
N ARG A 82 -13.94 -21.08 13.14
CA ARG A 82 -14.58 -20.91 14.45
C ARG A 82 -14.63 -19.45 14.87
N ALA A 83 -13.51 -18.73 14.76
CA ALA A 83 -13.44 -17.32 15.10
C ALA A 83 -14.41 -16.47 14.25
N ALA A 84 -14.50 -16.72 12.93
CA ALA A 84 -15.48 -16.07 12.08
C ALA A 84 -16.92 -16.38 12.54
N ALA A 85 -17.22 -17.65 12.80
CA ALA A 85 -18.55 -18.09 13.19
C ALA A 85 -19.03 -17.46 14.51
N GLU A 86 -18.16 -17.40 15.52
CA GLU A 86 -18.44 -16.81 16.84
C GLU A 86 -18.76 -15.32 16.77
N THR A 87 -18.37 -14.65 15.68
CA THR A 87 -18.62 -13.23 15.53
C THR A 87 -20.00 -12.87 14.99
N PHE A 88 -20.77 -13.87 14.57
CA PHE A 88 -22.13 -13.68 14.05
C PHE A 88 -23.18 -13.87 15.13
N ARG A 89 -24.25 -13.07 15.04
CA ARG A 89 -25.48 -13.36 15.77
C ARG A 89 -26.23 -14.47 15.06
N THR A 90 -26.48 -15.58 15.75
CA THR A 90 -27.23 -16.72 15.22
C THR A 90 -28.64 -16.81 15.84
N SER A 91 -29.60 -17.33 15.07
CA SER A 91 -30.94 -17.72 15.56
C SER A 91 -31.02 -19.18 16.03
N GLY A 92 -29.94 -19.97 15.85
CA GLY A 92 -29.88 -21.39 16.20
C GLY A 92 -30.31 -22.36 15.09
N GLU A 93 -30.97 -21.87 14.02
CA GLU A 93 -31.34 -22.70 12.86
C GLU A 93 -30.18 -22.97 11.90
N LEU A 94 -29.15 -22.11 11.94
CA LEU A 94 -28.01 -22.14 11.04
C LEU A 94 -26.72 -22.39 11.83
N ASP A 95 -26.05 -23.50 11.50
CA ASP A 95 -24.68 -23.77 11.96
C ASP A 95 -23.71 -22.92 11.12
N VAL A 96 -23.34 -21.76 11.67
CA VAL A 96 -22.51 -20.78 10.98
C VAL A 96 -21.14 -21.36 10.61
N ALA A 97 -20.52 -22.13 11.51
CA ALA A 97 -19.19 -22.71 11.26
C ALA A 97 -19.23 -23.74 10.13
N ARG A 98 -20.28 -24.58 10.10
CA ARG A 98 -20.49 -25.53 9.00
C ARG A 98 -20.75 -24.78 7.69
N VAL A 99 -21.65 -23.80 7.69
CA VAL A 99 -22.00 -23.04 6.48
C VAL A 99 -20.79 -22.32 5.91
N ILE A 100 -19.94 -21.68 6.73
CA ILE A 100 -18.69 -21.03 6.26
C ILE A 100 -17.83 -21.98 5.41
N SER A 101 -17.78 -23.26 5.77
CA SER A 101 -16.99 -24.27 5.08
C SER A 101 -17.66 -24.79 3.80
N GLU A 102 -18.99 -24.69 3.72
CA GLU A 102 -19.83 -25.17 2.61
C GLU A 102 -20.14 -24.09 1.56
N LEU A 103 -19.83 -22.81 1.84
CA LEU A 103 -20.09 -21.70 0.92
C LEU A 103 -19.38 -21.90 -0.43
N GLY A 104 -20.14 -21.70 -1.51
CA GLY A 104 -19.64 -21.69 -2.87
C GLY A 104 -19.08 -20.34 -3.32
N VAL A 105 -18.56 -20.31 -4.55
CA VAL A 105 -18.14 -19.05 -5.20
C VAL A 105 -19.37 -18.17 -5.43
N GLY A 106 -19.28 -16.91 -5.02
CA GLY A 106 -20.39 -15.96 -5.13
C GLY A 106 -21.39 -16.05 -3.98
N GLU A 107 -21.15 -16.88 -2.96
CA GLU A 107 -21.95 -16.91 -1.74
C GLU A 107 -21.21 -16.25 -0.58
N ALA A 108 -21.99 -15.73 0.37
CA ALA A 108 -21.48 -15.17 1.62
C ALA A 108 -22.49 -15.34 2.75
N LEU A 109 -21.99 -15.35 3.98
CA LEU A 109 -22.77 -15.07 5.17
C LEU A 109 -22.74 -13.58 5.45
N ILE A 110 -23.91 -12.98 5.61
CA ILE A 110 -24.08 -11.54 5.77
C ILE A 110 -24.83 -11.25 7.07
N SER A 111 -24.30 -10.32 7.85
CA SER A 111 -24.99 -9.73 9.00
C SER A 111 -24.74 -8.22 8.98
N THR A 112 -25.81 -7.45 8.97
CA THR A 112 -25.77 -5.98 8.99
C THR A 112 -26.45 -5.45 10.24
N LEU A 113 -26.06 -4.25 10.65
CA LEU A 113 -26.68 -3.58 11.79
C LEU A 113 -28.11 -3.13 11.44
N ASP A 114 -29.02 -3.27 12.41
CA ASP A 114 -30.35 -2.68 12.37
C ASP A 114 -30.34 -1.17 12.67
N GLU A 115 -31.52 -0.54 12.67
CA GLU A 115 -31.68 0.90 12.96
C GLU A 115 -31.21 1.30 14.37
N LYS A 116 -31.12 0.34 15.29
CA LYS A 116 -30.63 0.54 16.66
C LYS A 116 -29.13 0.25 16.79
N GLY A 117 -28.47 -0.11 15.69
CA GLY A 117 -27.05 -0.45 15.66
C GLY A 117 -26.74 -1.85 16.19
N MET A 118 -27.74 -2.72 16.32
CA MET A 118 -27.57 -4.12 16.73
C MET A 118 -27.40 -5.02 15.51
N PRO A 119 -26.47 -5.99 15.53
CA PRO A 119 -26.34 -6.95 14.44
C PRO A 119 -27.63 -7.76 14.24
N ASN A 120 -28.10 -7.85 13.00
CA ASN A 120 -29.15 -8.78 12.60
C ASN A 120 -28.65 -10.23 12.64
N VAL A 121 -29.59 -11.17 12.69
CA VAL A 121 -29.29 -12.59 12.54
C VAL A 121 -28.57 -12.80 11.20
N VAL A 122 -27.53 -13.62 11.21
CA VAL A 122 -26.76 -13.92 9.99
C VAL A 122 -27.58 -14.72 9.00
N GLU A 123 -27.48 -14.36 7.72
CA GLU A 123 -28.15 -15.05 6.62
C GLU A 123 -27.13 -15.46 5.54
N ARG A 124 -27.40 -16.57 4.85
CA ARG A 124 -26.66 -16.96 3.64
C ARG A 124 -27.25 -16.23 2.44
N ALA A 125 -26.41 -15.57 1.66
CA ALA A 125 -26.82 -14.80 0.50
C ALA A 125 -25.92 -15.07 -0.72
N LEU A 126 -26.49 -14.87 -1.91
CA LEU A 126 -25.76 -14.78 -3.16
C LEU A 126 -25.32 -13.34 -3.39
N VAL A 127 -24.05 -13.15 -3.71
CA VAL A 127 -23.46 -11.85 -4.02
C VAL A 127 -23.65 -11.57 -5.49
N TYR A 128 -24.44 -10.54 -5.79
CA TYR A 128 -24.59 -10.03 -7.15
C TYR A 128 -23.42 -9.08 -7.47
N PRO A 129 -22.47 -9.47 -8.32
CA PRO A 129 -21.32 -8.62 -8.62
C PRO A 129 -21.77 -7.40 -9.44
N PRO A 130 -21.12 -6.25 -9.26
CA PRO A 130 -21.39 -5.11 -10.13
C PRO A 130 -21.03 -5.45 -11.57
N ALA A 131 -21.72 -4.85 -12.53
CA ALA A 131 -21.33 -4.91 -13.94
C ALA A 131 -19.97 -4.22 -14.10
N SER A 132 -18.89 -5.01 -14.18
CA SER A 132 -17.53 -4.52 -14.40
C SER A 132 -17.11 -4.72 -15.85
N ARG A 133 -16.37 -3.74 -16.40
CA ARG A 133 -15.67 -3.88 -17.67
C ARG A 133 -14.17 -3.81 -17.40
N ILE A 134 -13.42 -4.85 -17.80
CA ILE A 134 -11.96 -4.91 -17.64
C ILE A 134 -11.26 -3.90 -18.58
N ALA A 135 -11.88 -3.62 -19.74
CA ALA A 135 -11.32 -2.68 -20.69
C ALA A 135 -11.28 -1.25 -20.09
N PRO A 136 -10.19 -0.49 -20.35
CA PRO A 136 -10.09 0.91 -19.93
C PRO A 136 -11.32 1.74 -20.34
N LEU A 137 -11.58 2.82 -19.60
CA LEU A 137 -12.55 3.81 -20.03
C LEU A 137 -12.09 4.47 -21.34
N SER A 138 -13.03 4.72 -22.25
CA SER A 138 -12.76 5.57 -23.41
C SER A 138 -12.37 6.98 -22.93
N VAL A 139 -11.71 7.76 -23.79
CA VAL A 139 -11.32 9.13 -23.46
C VAL A 139 -12.56 9.97 -23.12
N GLU A 140 -13.66 9.76 -23.84
CA GLU A 140 -14.95 10.45 -23.67
C GLU A 140 -15.67 10.01 -22.39
N GLU A 141 -15.66 8.71 -22.07
CA GLU A 141 -16.21 8.20 -20.80
C GLU A 141 -15.43 8.76 -19.61
N ARG A 142 -14.10 8.72 -19.67
CA ARG A 142 -13.23 9.26 -18.61
C ARG A 142 -13.46 10.75 -18.43
N ARG A 143 -13.52 11.53 -19.52
CA ARG A 143 -13.80 12.97 -19.46
C ARG A 143 -15.14 13.24 -18.78
N ARG A 144 -16.22 12.54 -19.18
CA ARG A 144 -17.55 12.70 -18.56
C ARG A 144 -17.55 12.36 -17.07
N VAL A 145 -16.82 11.33 -16.64
CA VAL A 145 -16.72 10.97 -15.21
C VAL A 145 -15.99 12.07 -14.43
N VAL A 146 -14.90 12.60 -14.98
CA VAL A 146 -14.12 13.67 -14.35
C VAL A 146 -14.94 14.96 -14.26
N GLU A 147 -15.63 15.37 -15.32
CA GLU A 147 -16.47 16.58 -15.37
C GLU A 147 -17.66 16.53 -14.40
N ARG A 148 -18.18 15.34 -14.10
CA ARG A 148 -19.26 15.14 -13.12
C ARG A 148 -18.79 15.15 -11.67
N SER A 149 -17.48 15.14 -11.43
CA SER A 149 -16.93 15.13 -10.08
C SER A 149 -17.23 16.46 -9.38
N MET A 150 -17.57 16.40 -8.09
CA MET A 150 -17.80 17.61 -7.27
C MET A 150 -16.54 18.49 -7.14
N VAL A 151 -15.36 17.92 -7.41
CA VAL A 151 -14.06 18.61 -7.33
C VAL A 151 -13.48 18.94 -8.72
N TYR A 152 -14.28 18.77 -9.77
CA TYR A 152 -13.94 19.24 -11.12
C TYR A 152 -13.69 20.76 -11.11
N GLY A 153 -12.77 21.25 -11.94
CA GLY A 153 -12.30 22.65 -11.89
C GLY A 153 -11.21 22.92 -10.83
N TYR A 154 -11.20 22.21 -9.70
CA TYR A 154 -10.18 22.41 -8.65
C TYR A 154 -8.91 21.60 -8.91
N TYR A 155 -9.07 20.31 -9.25
CA TYR A 155 -7.96 19.39 -9.50
C TYR A 155 -7.72 19.07 -10.99
N GLU A 156 -8.43 19.74 -11.90
CA GLU A 156 -8.28 19.48 -13.34
C GLU A 156 -6.93 19.96 -13.89
N ARG A 157 -6.36 21.01 -13.27
CA ARG A 157 -5.14 21.64 -13.73
C ARG A 157 -3.97 20.82 -13.24
N MET A 158 -3.27 20.17 -14.18
CA MET A 158 -1.97 19.59 -13.88
C MET A 158 -1.01 20.71 -13.49
N ILE A 159 -0.57 20.69 -12.24
CA ILE A 159 0.48 21.57 -11.75
C ILE A 159 1.77 20.79 -11.88
N ASP A 160 2.50 21.05 -12.96
CA ASP A 160 3.87 20.58 -13.09
C ASP A 160 4.77 21.54 -12.32
N ARG A 161 5.34 21.05 -11.21
CA ARG A 161 6.21 21.86 -10.37
C ARG A 161 7.63 21.66 -10.86
N GLU A 162 8.32 22.77 -11.07
CA GLU A 162 9.76 22.77 -11.35
C GLU A 162 10.50 21.91 -10.31
N SER A 163 11.14 20.86 -10.80
CA SER A 163 11.81 19.85 -9.98
C SER A 163 13.11 20.40 -9.40
N ALA A 164 13.55 19.83 -8.28
CA ALA A 164 14.85 20.16 -7.71
C ALA A 164 15.99 19.85 -8.70
N TYR A 165 15.82 18.85 -9.56
CA TYR A 165 16.78 18.48 -10.60
C TYR A 165 16.94 19.58 -11.65
N GLU A 166 15.83 20.15 -12.14
CA GLU A 166 15.84 21.26 -13.10
C GLU A 166 16.52 22.50 -12.52
N LYS A 167 16.17 22.86 -11.27
CA LYS A 167 16.82 23.97 -10.54
C LYS A 167 18.32 23.78 -10.34
N LEU A 168 18.77 22.54 -10.14
CA LEU A 168 20.19 22.22 -9.96
C LEU A 168 20.95 22.23 -11.29
N ARG A 169 20.32 21.77 -12.37
CA ARG A 169 20.89 21.80 -13.73
C ARG A 169 21.10 23.22 -14.22
N GLU A 170 20.17 24.13 -13.97
CA GLU A 170 20.31 25.56 -14.32
C GLU A 170 21.41 26.28 -13.53
N ARG A 171 21.76 25.77 -12.33
CA ARG A 171 22.83 26.32 -11.48
C ARG A 171 24.22 25.80 -11.83
N LEU A 172 24.33 24.77 -12.67
CA LEU A 172 25.60 24.29 -13.16
C LEU A 172 26.01 25.14 -14.38
N PRO A 173 27.14 25.88 -14.33
CA PRO A 173 27.61 26.61 -15.50
C PRO A 173 27.88 25.62 -16.64
N VAL A 174 27.37 25.94 -17.83
CA VAL A 174 27.64 25.19 -19.07
C VAL A 174 29.14 25.29 -19.37
N GLN A 175 29.93 24.35 -18.85
CA GLN A 175 31.28 24.12 -19.34
C GLN A 175 31.23 22.99 -20.36
N GLY A 176 31.29 23.39 -21.64
CA GLY A 176 31.95 22.64 -22.70
C GLY A 176 31.21 21.44 -23.28
N GLU A 177 30.59 21.64 -24.44
CA GLU A 177 30.50 20.61 -25.47
C GLU A 177 31.91 20.15 -25.87
N SER A 178 32.18 18.84 -25.78
CA SER A 178 32.92 18.05 -26.78
C SER A 178 33.37 16.72 -26.18
N VAL A 179 32.58 15.67 -26.34
CA VAL A 179 33.13 14.32 -26.49
C VAL A 179 32.45 13.73 -27.71
N GLU A 180 33.04 14.00 -28.87
CA GLU A 180 32.78 13.26 -30.10
C GLU A 180 32.85 11.76 -29.81
N ARG A 181 31.75 11.08 -30.11
CA ARG A 181 31.65 9.63 -30.11
C ARG A 181 32.31 9.13 -31.39
N GLU A 182 33.61 8.88 -31.34
CA GLU A 182 34.26 8.03 -32.34
C GLU A 182 33.79 6.58 -32.13
N LEU A 183 32.97 6.10 -33.05
CA LEU A 183 32.73 4.67 -33.28
C LEU A 183 33.70 4.20 -34.37
N PRO A 184 34.51 3.16 -34.12
CA PRO A 184 35.01 2.33 -35.20
C PRO A 184 34.17 1.05 -35.31
N ALA A 185 33.53 0.89 -36.46
CA ALA A 185 33.04 -0.40 -36.95
C ALA A 185 34.16 -1.09 -37.73
N GLY A 186 34.42 -2.38 -37.47
CA GLY A 186 35.16 -3.24 -38.40
C GLY A 186 35.88 -4.46 -37.81
N GLY A 187 35.37 -5.66 -38.12
CA GLY A 187 36.22 -6.75 -38.64
C GLY A 187 36.84 -7.80 -37.70
N ALA A 188 36.05 -8.83 -37.38
CA ALA A 188 36.37 -10.28 -37.37
C ALA A 188 37.74 -10.87 -36.92
N ARG A 189 37.59 -11.94 -36.11
CA ARG A 189 38.35 -13.22 -36.03
C ARG A 189 39.61 -13.31 -35.14
N ARG A 190 39.46 -13.94 -33.96
CA ARG A 190 39.88 -15.35 -33.63
C ARG A 190 39.99 -15.56 -32.10
N THR A 191 39.24 -16.52 -31.57
CA THR A 191 39.60 -17.29 -30.36
C THR A 191 40.59 -18.41 -30.78
N PRO A 192 41.48 -18.96 -29.91
CA PRO A 192 41.10 -19.50 -28.59
C PRO A 192 42.16 -19.39 -27.45
N ALA A 193 41.75 -19.91 -26.28
CA ALA A 193 42.54 -20.57 -25.23
C ALA A 193 42.93 -19.80 -23.94
N ARG A 194 42.26 -20.20 -22.85
CA ARG A 194 42.75 -20.52 -21.49
C ARG A 194 43.99 -19.77 -20.95
N SER A 195 43.79 -19.05 -19.84
CA SER A 195 44.27 -19.50 -18.52
C SER A 195 43.65 -18.66 -17.38
N GLN A 196 43.10 -19.35 -16.39
CA GLN A 196 42.69 -18.78 -15.11
C GLN A 196 43.96 -18.55 -14.28
N SER A 197 44.39 -17.30 -14.08
CA SER A 197 45.17 -16.86 -12.88
C SER A 197 45.57 -15.36 -12.84
N GLY A 198 45.02 -14.47 -13.69
CA GLY A 198 45.50 -13.08 -13.80
C GLY A 198 44.57 -11.97 -13.29
N ASP A 199 43.31 -12.26 -12.97
CA ASP A 199 42.26 -11.21 -12.89
C ASP A 199 42.13 -10.51 -11.52
N LEU A 200 42.84 -10.99 -10.49
CA LEU A 200 42.80 -10.37 -9.16
C LEU A 200 43.71 -9.13 -9.04
N PHE A 201 44.79 -9.04 -9.82
CA PHE A 201 45.71 -7.90 -9.78
C PHE A 201 45.22 -6.71 -10.63
N GLY A 202 44.52 -6.97 -11.74
CA GLY A 202 43.94 -5.94 -12.61
C GLY A 202 42.72 -5.22 -11.99
N ALA A 203 41.91 -5.93 -11.21
CA ALA A 203 40.75 -5.34 -10.53
C ALA A 203 41.15 -4.42 -9.36
N PHE A 204 42.26 -4.72 -8.67
CA PHE A 204 42.79 -3.88 -7.59
C PHE A 204 43.41 -2.57 -8.10
N ALA A 205 44.13 -2.62 -9.22
CA ALA A 205 44.68 -1.43 -9.87
C ALA A 205 43.57 -0.47 -10.38
N LYS A 206 42.44 -1.02 -10.86
CA LYS A 206 41.29 -0.24 -11.34
C LYS A 206 40.51 0.44 -10.21
N SER A 207 40.56 -0.10 -8.98
CA SER A 207 39.96 0.53 -7.79
C SER A 207 40.80 1.67 -7.22
N ALA A 208 42.13 1.61 -7.32
CA ALA A 208 43.00 2.69 -6.83
C ALA A 208 42.90 3.97 -7.69
N ALA A 209 42.63 3.84 -8.99
CA ALA A 209 42.51 4.97 -9.92
C ALA A 209 41.18 5.75 -9.79
N HIS A 210 40.10 5.14 -9.29
CA HIS A 210 38.83 5.87 -9.07
C HIS A 210 38.70 6.54 -7.70
N ALA A 211 39.60 6.24 -6.76
CA ALA A 211 39.62 6.86 -5.44
C ALA A 211 40.54 8.09 -5.34
N ILE A 212 41.34 8.39 -6.38
CA ILE A 212 42.35 9.46 -6.35
C ILE A 212 42.20 10.37 -7.58
N GLY A 213 41.26 11.30 -7.47
CA GLY A 213 41.07 12.45 -8.37
C GLY A 213 39.70 13.08 -8.10
N SER A 214 39.54 14.18 -7.37
CA SER A 214 40.45 15.29 -7.11
C SER A 214 39.97 16.12 -5.89
N GLN A 215 40.88 16.30 -4.92
CA GLN A 215 41.07 17.44 -4.00
C GLN A 215 39.92 18.42 -3.61
N ILE A 216 38.83 17.98 -2.96
CA ILE A 216 37.96 18.88 -2.14
C ILE A 216 37.67 18.30 -0.73
N GLY A 217 38.44 17.31 -0.28
CA GLY A 217 38.08 16.52 0.92
C GLY A 217 38.61 16.98 2.28
N ARG A 218 39.58 17.91 2.37
CA ARG A 218 40.28 18.20 3.65
C ARG A 218 40.13 19.61 4.23
N GLN A 219 39.34 20.50 3.59
CA GLN A 219 39.03 21.83 4.17
C GLN A 219 37.59 21.95 4.71
N ILE A 220 36.67 21.06 4.34
CA ILE A 220 35.26 21.13 4.77
C ILE A 220 35.05 20.64 6.21
N ILE A 221 35.89 19.71 6.69
CA ILE A 221 35.72 19.10 8.03
C ILE A 221 36.07 20.09 9.17
N ARG A 222 36.83 21.16 8.92
CA ARG A 222 37.16 22.16 9.96
C ARG A 222 36.28 23.42 9.93
N GLY A 223 35.53 23.65 8.84
CA GLY A 223 34.67 24.84 8.68
C GLY A 223 33.23 24.69 9.15
N VAL A 224 32.67 23.47 9.14
CA VAL A 224 31.24 23.22 9.43
C VAL A 224 30.97 22.87 10.91
N LEU A 225 31.99 22.49 11.67
CA LEU A 225 31.86 22.18 13.11
C LEU A 225 32.01 23.39 14.04
N GLY A 226 32.48 24.53 13.53
CA GLY A 226 32.67 25.77 14.31
C GLY A 226 31.48 26.74 14.30
N SER A 227 30.51 26.58 13.38
CA SER A 227 29.38 27.52 13.22
C SER A 227 28.09 27.10 13.92
N LEU A 228 28.06 25.95 14.61
CA LEU A 228 26.86 25.41 15.27
C LEU A 228 26.93 25.34 16.81
N PHE A 229 28.08 25.67 17.43
CA PHE A 229 28.20 25.77 18.90
C PHE A 229 29.02 27.01 19.30
N GLY A 230 28.37 28.16 19.45
CA GLY A 230 29.03 29.39 19.87
C GLY A 230 28.08 30.55 20.12
N GLY A 231 27.24 30.41 21.15
CA GLY A 231 26.42 31.49 21.68
C GLY A 231 27.20 32.46 22.58
N ARG A 232 26.67 33.70 22.65
CA ARG A 232 26.95 34.83 23.56
C ARG A 232 28.20 35.69 23.31
N ARG A 233 27.94 36.91 22.85
CA ARG A 233 28.10 38.11 23.68
C ARG A 233 26.90 39.02 23.51
#